data_AF-A0A8B7UR01-F1
#
_entry.id   AF-A0A8B7UR01-F1
#
_cell.length_a   1.000
_cell.length_b   1.000
_cell.length_c   1.000
_cell.angle_alpha   90.00
_cell.angle_beta   90.00
_cell.angle_gamma   90.00
#
_symmetry.space_group_name_H-M   'P 1'
#
loop_
_entity.id
_entity.type
_entity.pdbx_description
1 polymer ?
#
loop_
_entity_poly.entity_id
_entity_poly.type
_entity_poly.pdbx_seq_one_letter_code
_entity_poly.pdbx_strand_id
1 'polypeptide(L)'
;MTYGFKMANSVTDLRVTGMLKDVEDDMQRRVKSTRSRQGEERDPEVELEHQQCLAVFSRVKFTRVLLTVLIAFTKKETSAVAEAQKLMVQAADLLSAIHNSLHHGIQAQNDTTKGDHPIMMGFEPLVNQRLLPPTFPRYAKIIKREEMVNYFARLIDRIKTVCEVVNLTNLHCILDFFCEFSEQSPCVLSRSLLQVFGTHLMQDMVKDALRSFVSPPVLSPKCCLYNNHQAKDCIDSFVTHCVRPFCSLIQIHGHNRARQRDKLGHILEEFAYLTG
;
A
#
# COMPACT_ATOMS: atom_id res chain seq x y z
N MET A 1 14.21 -11.70 3.52
CA MET A 1 15.60 -12.06 3.15
C MET A 1 16.03 -11.19 2.00
N THR A 2 17.08 -10.38 2.16
CA THR A 2 17.64 -9.53 1.10
C THR A 2 18.75 -10.23 0.31
N TYR A 3 18.91 -11.55 0.44
CA TYR A 3 19.96 -12.33 -0.24
C TYR A 3 21.38 -11.71 -0.17
N GLY A 4 21.70 -11.02 0.93
CA GLY A 4 22.98 -10.34 1.10
C GLY A 4 23.11 -8.97 0.40
N PHE A 5 22.08 -8.52 -0.33
CA PHE A 5 22.08 -7.18 -0.94
C PHE A 5 21.96 -6.09 0.14
N LYS A 6 22.90 -5.15 0.10
CA LYS A 6 22.79 -3.86 0.81
C LYS A 6 21.88 -2.95 -0.01
N MET A 7 20.60 -2.85 0.40
CA MET A 7 19.57 -2.05 -0.28
C MET A 7 19.71 -0.54 -0.02
N ALA A 8 20.91 0.01 -0.25
CA ALA A 8 21.21 1.43 -0.09
C ALA A 8 20.72 2.04 1.25
N ASN A 9 20.85 1.29 2.36
CA ASN A 9 20.39 1.69 3.70
C ASN A 9 20.99 3.02 4.21
N SER A 10 22.01 3.55 3.54
CA SER A 10 22.62 4.86 3.80
C SER A 10 21.82 6.04 3.25
N VAL A 11 20.78 5.81 2.44
CA VAL A 11 19.95 6.87 1.85
C VAL A 11 18.61 6.92 2.58
N THR A 12 18.29 8.07 3.17
CA THR A 12 17.05 8.27 3.91
C THR A 12 15.86 8.51 2.98
N ASP A 13 14.64 8.22 3.46
CA ASP A 13 13.39 8.51 2.75
C ASP A 13 13.29 9.99 2.33
N LEU A 14 13.70 10.91 3.20
CA LEU A 14 13.74 12.34 2.91
C LEU A 14 14.70 12.66 1.76
N ARG A 15 15.88 12.02 1.74
CA ARG A 15 16.87 12.23 0.68
C ARG A 15 16.39 11.67 -0.65
N VAL A 16 15.82 10.46 -0.68
CA VAL A 16 15.30 9.85 -1.91
C VAL A 16 14.16 10.69 -2.49
N THR A 17 13.22 11.10 -1.65
CA THR A 17 12.08 11.93 -2.10
C THR A 17 12.52 13.30 -2.59
N GLY A 18 13.51 13.93 -1.94
CA GLY A 18 14.14 15.18 -2.40
C GLY A 18 14.82 15.02 -3.77
N MET A 19 15.67 14.01 -3.94
CA MET A 19 16.34 13.75 -5.22
C MET A 19 15.36 13.49 -6.37
N LEU A 20 14.26 12.76 -6.11
CA LEU A 20 13.21 12.55 -7.11
C LEU A 20 12.46 13.86 -7.43
N LYS A 21 12.30 14.76 -6.45
CA LYS A 21 11.67 16.06 -6.65
C LYS A 21 12.54 16.97 -7.53
N ASP A 22 13.85 16.96 -7.33
CA ASP A 22 14.79 17.73 -8.16
C ASP A 22 14.72 17.29 -9.64
N VAL A 23 14.66 15.97 -9.88
CA VAL A 23 14.49 15.41 -11.23
C VAL A 23 13.12 15.77 -11.81
N GLU A 24 12.05 15.69 -11.01
CA GLU A 24 10.71 16.11 -11.45
C GLU A 24 10.70 17.59 -11.87
N ASP A 25 11.33 18.48 -11.09
CA ASP A 25 11.37 19.91 -11.36
C ASP A 25 12.21 20.24 -12.60
N ASP A 26 13.32 19.53 -12.82
CA ASP A 26 14.08 19.65 -14.07
C ASP A 26 13.23 19.26 -15.28
N MET A 27 12.55 18.11 -15.21
CA MET A 27 11.68 17.65 -16.29
C MET A 27 10.49 18.58 -16.49
N GLN A 28 9.92 19.16 -15.43
CA GLN A 28 8.83 20.12 -15.53
C GLN A 28 9.27 21.38 -16.27
N ARG A 29 10.49 21.87 -16.03
CA ARG A 29 11.06 23.00 -16.78
C ARG A 29 11.18 22.68 -18.27
N ARG A 30 11.65 21.48 -18.63
CA ARG A 30 11.74 21.03 -20.03
C ARG A 30 10.37 20.88 -20.70
N VAL A 31 9.38 20.35 -19.99
CA VAL A 31 7.99 20.27 -20.50
C VAL A 31 7.45 21.68 -20.79
N LYS A 32 7.74 22.66 -19.94
CA LYS A 32 7.34 24.05 -20.15
C LYS A 32 8.07 24.71 -21.32
N SER A 33 9.37 24.47 -21.46
CA SER A 33 10.18 25.06 -22.54
C SER A 33 9.84 24.49 -23.92
N THR A 34 9.44 23.21 -23.98
CA THR A 34 9.05 22.54 -25.22
C THR A 34 7.58 22.76 -25.57
N ARG A 35 6.77 23.36 -24.68
CA ARG A 35 5.32 23.57 -24.90
C ARG A 35 5.07 24.60 -26.00
N SER A 36 4.25 24.26 -26.98
CA SER A 36 3.81 25.19 -28.02
C SER A 36 2.91 26.31 -27.47
N ARG A 37 3.02 27.50 -28.06
CA ARG A 37 2.12 28.63 -27.80
C ARG A 37 0.84 28.47 -28.63
N GLN A 38 -0.27 29.00 -28.14
CA GLN A 38 -1.54 28.92 -28.87
C GLN A 38 -1.40 29.63 -30.23
N GLY A 39 -1.72 28.92 -31.32
CA GLY A 39 -1.77 29.47 -32.68
C GLY A 39 -0.52 29.27 -33.53
N GLU A 40 0.52 28.60 -33.03
CA GLU A 40 1.74 28.30 -33.80
C GLU A 40 1.64 26.90 -34.46
N GLU A 41 1.88 26.82 -35.78
CA GLU A 41 2.13 25.53 -36.45
C GLU A 41 3.44 24.93 -35.93
N ARG A 42 3.42 23.63 -35.65
CA ARG A 42 4.51 22.96 -34.95
C ARG A 42 5.38 22.18 -35.91
N ASP A 43 6.70 22.36 -35.76
CA ASP A 43 7.68 21.43 -36.28
C ASP A 43 7.44 20.03 -35.64
N PRO A 44 7.27 18.96 -36.45
CA PRO A 44 7.14 17.60 -35.95
C PRO A 44 8.22 17.17 -34.96
N GLU A 45 9.45 17.67 -35.09
CA GLU A 45 10.55 17.33 -34.19
C GLU A 45 10.34 17.93 -32.79
N VAL A 46 9.87 19.17 -32.72
CA VAL A 46 9.55 19.87 -31.45
C VAL A 46 8.30 19.27 -30.79
N GLU A 47 7.31 18.84 -31.56
CA GLU A 47 6.16 18.08 -31.05
C GLU A 47 6.63 16.78 -30.38
N LEU A 48 7.48 16.01 -31.07
CA LEU A 48 8.00 14.75 -30.56
C LEU A 48 8.82 14.96 -29.27
N GLU A 49 9.70 15.96 -29.24
CA GLU A 49 10.47 16.30 -28.04
C GLU A 49 9.56 16.62 -26.86
N HIS A 50 8.49 17.40 -27.09
CA HIS A 50 7.52 17.73 -26.05
C HIS A 50 6.81 16.49 -25.51
N GLN A 51 6.35 15.60 -26.40
CA GLN A 51 5.66 14.37 -26.03
C GLN A 51 6.57 13.42 -25.24
N GLN A 52 7.84 13.31 -25.61
CA GLN A 52 8.84 12.53 -24.88
C GLN A 52 9.15 13.16 -23.50
N CYS A 53 9.30 14.48 -23.43
CA CYS A 53 9.49 15.19 -22.16
C CYS A 53 8.30 14.94 -21.22
N LEU A 54 7.06 15.03 -21.72
CA LEU A 54 5.85 14.77 -20.96
C LEU A 54 5.77 13.31 -20.50
N ALA A 55 6.18 12.37 -21.35
CA ALA A 55 6.22 10.94 -21.04
C ALA A 55 7.17 10.63 -19.87
N VAL A 56 8.37 11.22 -19.87
CA VAL A 56 9.35 11.05 -18.79
C VAL A 56 8.86 11.74 -17.52
N PHE A 57 8.42 12.99 -17.62
CA PHE A 57 7.88 13.74 -16.49
C PHE A 57 6.77 12.98 -15.76
N SER A 58 5.80 12.44 -16.51
CA SER A 58 4.66 11.73 -15.93
C SER A 58 5.10 10.48 -15.15
N ARG A 59 6.07 9.72 -15.66
CA ARG A 59 6.61 8.52 -15.01
C ARG A 59 7.43 8.84 -13.76
N VAL A 60 8.27 9.88 -13.82
CA VAL A 60 9.06 10.35 -12.68
C VAL A 60 8.14 10.84 -11.57
N LYS A 61 7.18 11.71 -11.91
CA LYS A 61 6.20 12.23 -10.97
C LYS A 61 5.36 11.10 -10.34
N PHE A 62 4.87 10.17 -11.15
CA PHE A 62 4.12 9.01 -10.67
C PHE A 62 4.94 8.20 -9.66
N THR A 63 6.20 7.90 -9.99
CA THR A 63 7.11 7.14 -9.11
C THR A 63 7.34 7.87 -7.79
N ARG A 64 7.60 9.19 -7.82
CA ARG A 64 7.79 9.97 -6.60
C ARG A 64 6.53 10.01 -5.75
N VAL A 65 5.37 10.27 -6.36
CA VAL A 65 4.08 10.35 -5.67
C VAL A 65 3.74 9.02 -5.02
N LEU A 66 3.85 7.91 -5.77
CA LEU A 66 3.60 6.57 -5.23
C LEU A 66 4.55 6.24 -4.08
N LEU A 67 5.85 6.53 -4.21
CA LEU A 67 6.82 6.32 -3.14
C LEU A 67 6.49 7.16 -1.91
N THR A 68 6.10 8.42 -2.10
CA THR A 68 5.73 9.32 -0.99
C THR A 68 4.52 8.79 -0.23
N VAL A 69 3.53 8.22 -0.94
CA VAL A 69 2.39 7.55 -0.30
C VAL A 69 2.82 6.32 0.49
N LEU A 70 3.68 5.46 -0.08
CA LEU A 70 4.16 4.28 0.63
C LEU A 70 4.95 4.65 1.89
N ILE A 71 5.77 5.71 1.83
CA ILE A 71 6.48 6.27 2.99
C ILE A 71 5.49 6.86 4.00
N ALA A 72 4.44 7.54 3.55
CA ALA A 72 3.43 8.08 4.46
C ALA A 72 2.77 6.95 5.28
N PHE A 73 2.54 5.79 4.68
CA PHE A 73 1.97 4.63 5.35
C PHE A 73 2.91 3.89 6.31
N THR A 74 4.22 4.16 6.27
CA THR A 74 5.13 3.63 7.30
C THR A 74 5.04 4.41 8.61
N LYS A 75 4.49 5.63 8.56
CA LYS A 75 4.20 6.44 9.75
C LYS A 75 2.94 5.90 10.42
N LYS A 76 2.97 5.73 11.74
CA LYS A 76 1.87 5.19 12.55
C LYS A 76 0.70 6.16 12.74
N GLU A 77 0.70 7.29 12.03
CA GLU A 77 -0.26 8.37 12.25
C GLU A 77 -1.38 8.32 11.20
N THR A 78 -2.63 8.33 11.66
CA THR A 78 -3.81 8.39 10.80
C THR A 78 -3.88 9.70 10.00
N SER A 79 -3.25 10.78 10.48
CA SER A 79 -3.11 12.06 9.78
C SER A 79 -2.44 11.92 8.40
N ALA A 80 -1.54 10.94 8.23
CA ALA A 80 -0.85 10.67 6.98
C ALA A 80 -1.76 10.08 5.90
N VAL A 81 -2.91 9.51 6.28
CA VAL A 81 -3.86 8.85 5.36
C VAL A 81 -4.57 9.86 4.46
N ALA A 82 -4.99 11.01 5.00
CA ALA A 82 -5.68 12.04 4.23
C ALA A 82 -4.78 12.62 3.12
N GLU A 83 -3.50 12.86 3.43
CA GLU A 83 -2.54 13.33 2.43
C GLU A 83 -2.22 12.23 1.42
N ALA A 84 -2.08 10.98 1.87
CA ALA A 84 -1.88 9.84 0.98
C ALA A 84 -3.05 9.66 -0.01
N GLN A 85 -4.30 9.88 0.41
CA GLN A 85 -5.46 9.84 -0.48
C GLN A 85 -5.38 10.90 -1.59
N LYS A 86 -5.00 12.14 -1.27
CA LYS A 86 -4.81 13.20 -2.28
C LYS A 86 -3.71 12.83 -3.28
N LEU A 87 -2.60 12.31 -2.78
CA LEU A 87 -1.49 11.86 -3.62
C LEU A 87 -1.88 10.65 -4.48
N MET A 88 -2.74 9.76 -4.00
CA MET A 88 -3.28 8.65 -4.79
C MET A 88 -4.18 9.12 -5.94
N VAL A 89 -4.97 10.17 -5.75
CA VAL A 89 -5.72 10.81 -6.85
C VAL A 89 -4.75 11.35 -7.90
N GLN A 90 -3.71 12.08 -7.49
CA GLN A 90 -2.70 12.58 -8.42
C GLN A 90 -1.97 11.44 -9.15
N ALA A 91 -1.68 10.32 -8.48
CA ALA A 91 -1.06 9.15 -9.10
C ALA A 91 -1.98 8.52 -10.16
N ALA A 92 -3.29 8.45 -9.89
CA ALA A 92 -4.28 7.92 -10.84
C ALA A 92 -4.35 8.78 -12.11
N ASP A 93 -4.39 10.11 -11.97
CA ASP A 93 -4.45 11.04 -13.11
C ASP A 93 -3.24 10.89 -14.05
N LEU A 94 -2.07 10.58 -13.49
CA LEU A 94 -0.83 10.38 -14.25
C LEU A 94 -0.84 9.09 -15.07
N LEU A 95 -1.63 8.08 -14.71
CA LEU A 95 -1.66 6.81 -15.45
C LEU A 95 -2.17 6.98 -16.88
N SER A 96 -3.09 7.92 -17.13
CA SER A 96 -3.56 8.22 -18.49
C SER A 96 -2.41 8.75 -19.37
N ALA A 97 -1.62 9.70 -18.86
CA ALA A 97 -0.46 10.23 -19.57
C ALA A 97 0.62 9.15 -19.79
N ILE A 98 0.82 8.24 -18.83
CA ILE A 98 1.74 7.11 -18.96
C ILE A 98 1.25 6.13 -20.04
N HIS A 99 -0.04 5.79 -20.02
CA HIS A 99 -0.66 4.89 -20.99
C HIS A 99 -0.51 5.41 -22.42
N ASN A 100 -0.84 6.69 -22.65
CA ASN A 100 -0.80 7.30 -23.98
C ASN A 100 0.62 7.44 -24.53
N SER A 101 1.64 7.33 -23.67
CA SER A 101 3.04 7.45 -24.04
C SER A 101 3.82 6.13 -23.93
N LEU A 102 3.17 4.97 -23.92
CA LEU A 102 3.85 3.66 -23.82
C LEU A 102 4.75 3.35 -25.03
N HIS A 103 4.40 3.89 -26.19
CA HIS A 103 5.13 3.72 -27.45
C HIS A 103 6.43 4.54 -27.50
N HIS A 104 6.62 5.50 -26.60
CA HIS A 104 7.87 6.25 -26.49
C HIS A 104 8.99 5.46 -25.79
N GLY A 105 10.23 5.82 -26.12
CA GLY A 105 11.43 5.18 -25.59
C GLY A 105 11.77 3.86 -26.27
N ILE A 106 12.85 3.23 -25.79
CA ILE A 106 13.34 1.97 -26.35
C ILE A 106 12.32 0.87 -26.07
N GLN A 107 11.84 0.24 -27.13
CA GLN A 107 10.91 -0.89 -27.05
C GLN A 107 11.69 -2.19 -26.85
N ALA A 108 11.07 -3.18 -26.21
CA ALA A 108 11.68 -4.50 -26.11
C ALA A 108 11.80 -5.11 -27.51
N GLN A 109 12.95 -5.70 -27.83
CA GLN A 109 13.09 -6.44 -29.08
C GLN A 109 12.32 -7.77 -28.93
N ASN A 110 11.29 -7.95 -29.75
CA ASN A 110 10.50 -9.18 -29.79
C ASN A 110 11.21 -10.32 -30.55
N ASP A 111 12.27 -10.00 -31.29
CA ASP A 111 13.03 -10.94 -32.11
C ASP A 111 14.22 -11.51 -31.35
N THR A 112 13.99 -12.52 -30.52
CA THR A 112 15.07 -13.43 -30.12
C THR A 112 14.84 -14.79 -30.78
N THR A 113 15.45 -14.94 -31.96
CA THR A 113 15.77 -16.22 -32.62
C THR A 113 16.69 -17.13 -31.78
N LYS A 114 16.94 -16.79 -30.51
CA LYS A 114 17.77 -17.53 -29.55
C LYS A 114 17.17 -17.40 -28.15
N GLY A 115 16.11 -18.16 -27.89
CA GLY A 115 15.60 -18.46 -26.55
C GLY A 115 14.59 -17.46 -25.99
N ASP A 116 13.29 -17.81 -26.08
CA ASP A 116 12.08 -17.52 -25.28
C ASP A 116 11.93 -16.25 -24.40
N HIS A 117 12.85 -15.29 -24.40
CA HIS A 117 12.89 -14.22 -23.40
C HIS A 117 13.12 -12.84 -24.02
N PRO A 118 12.27 -11.85 -23.71
CA PRO A 118 12.48 -10.48 -24.16
C PRO A 118 13.68 -9.87 -23.45
N ILE A 119 14.65 -9.36 -24.22
CA ILE A 119 15.75 -8.56 -23.70
C ILE A 119 15.22 -7.14 -23.49
N MET A 120 15.07 -6.76 -22.23
CA MET A 120 14.63 -5.40 -21.84
C MET A 120 15.82 -4.65 -21.23
N MET A 121 16.01 -3.40 -21.64
CA MET A 121 17.04 -2.54 -21.06
C MET A 121 16.89 -2.49 -19.52
N GLY A 122 18.00 -2.69 -18.81
CA GLY A 122 18.04 -2.69 -17.35
C GLY A 122 17.57 -4.00 -16.69
N PHE A 123 17.20 -5.03 -17.47
CA PHE A 123 16.82 -6.34 -16.94
C PHE A 123 17.78 -7.44 -17.42
N GLU A 124 18.43 -8.12 -16.47
CA GLU A 124 19.29 -9.28 -16.73
C GLU A 124 18.57 -10.56 -16.23
N PRO A 125 17.98 -11.37 -17.13
CA PRO A 125 17.16 -12.52 -16.74
C PRO A 125 17.93 -13.60 -15.98
N LEU A 126 19.26 -13.66 -16.14
CA LEU A 126 20.12 -14.66 -15.49
C LEU A 126 20.82 -14.13 -14.24
N VAL A 127 20.48 -12.91 -13.78
CA VAL A 127 21.12 -12.29 -12.59
C VAL A 127 21.03 -13.19 -11.36
N ASN A 128 19.91 -13.91 -11.22
CA ASN A 128 19.66 -14.83 -10.12
C ASN A 128 20.55 -16.08 -10.16
N GLN A 129 21.01 -16.53 -11.34
CA GLN A 129 21.93 -17.67 -11.44
C GLN A 129 23.32 -17.33 -10.89
N ARG A 130 23.71 -16.05 -10.91
CA ARG A 130 25.02 -15.59 -10.42
C ARG A 130 25.01 -15.24 -8.94
N LEU A 131 23.85 -14.89 -8.38
CA LEU A 131 23.75 -14.23 -7.06
C LEU A 131 22.95 -15.03 -6.02
N LEU A 132 22.16 -16.03 -6.42
CA LEU A 132 21.40 -16.86 -5.48
C LEU A 132 22.05 -18.25 -5.32
N PRO A 133 21.92 -18.89 -4.14
CA PRO A 133 22.24 -20.30 -3.99
C PRO A 133 21.53 -21.14 -5.07
N PRO A 134 22.13 -22.26 -5.52
CA PRO A 134 21.55 -23.10 -6.56
C PRO A 134 20.12 -23.49 -6.18
N THR A 135 19.18 -22.84 -6.84
CA THR A 135 17.75 -23.11 -6.81
C THR A 135 17.32 -23.30 -8.26
N PHE A 136 16.28 -24.09 -8.50
CA PHE A 136 15.75 -24.26 -9.86
C PHE A 136 15.54 -22.87 -10.50
N PRO A 137 15.99 -22.66 -11.76
CA PRO A 137 15.81 -21.38 -12.44
C PRO A 137 14.35 -20.93 -12.37
N ARG A 138 14.10 -19.84 -11.64
CA ARG A 138 12.80 -19.18 -11.62
C ARG A 138 12.84 -18.04 -12.63
N TYR A 139 12.31 -18.28 -13.81
CA TYR A 139 12.21 -17.25 -14.84
C TYR A 139 11.17 -16.21 -14.42
N ALA A 140 11.60 -14.95 -14.27
CA ALA A 140 10.68 -13.86 -13.98
C ALA A 140 9.86 -13.54 -15.23
N LYS A 141 8.54 -13.74 -15.16
CA LYS A 141 7.63 -13.32 -16.21
C LYS A 141 7.58 -11.79 -16.24
N ILE A 142 8.15 -11.19 -17.28
CA ILE A 142 8.06 -9.74 -17.51
C ILE A 142 6.63 -9.43 -17.95
N ILE A 143 5.94 -8.59 -17.18
CA ILE A 143 4.58 -8.14 -17.51
C ILE A 143 4.62 -7.15 -18.68
N LYS A 144 3.56 -7.12 -19.49
CA LYS A 144 3.43 -6.14 -20.57
C LYS A 144 3.24 -4.74 -20.01
N ARG A 145 3.60 -3.71 -20.78
CA ARG A 145 3.51 -2.31 -20.35
C ARG A 145 2.07 -1.87 -20.09
N GLU A 146 1.14 -2.33 -20.91
CA GLU A 146 -0.30 -2.09 -20.78
C GLU A 146 -0.85 -2.78 -19.53
N GLU A 147 -0.43 -4.02 -19.28
CA GLU A 147 -0.79 -4.78 -18.08
C GLU A 147 -0.26 -4.08 -16.81
N MET A 148 0.93 -3.47 -16.87
CA MET A 148 1.50 -2.68 -15.78
C MET A 148 0.63 -1.47 -15.43
N VAL A 149 0.17 -0.70 -16.42
CA VAL A 149 -0.72 0.45 -16.18
C VAL A 149 -2.03 -0.02 -15.54
N ASN A 150 -2.63 -1.08 -16.07
CA ASN A 150 -3.86 -1.67 -15.52
C ASN A 150 -3.66 -2.19 -14.09
N TYR A 151 -2.50 -2.79 -13.80
CA TYR A 151 -2.15 -3.24 -12.47
C TYR A 151 -2.08 -2.08 -11.49
N PHE A 152 -1.40 -0.98 -11.84
CA PHE A 152 -1.29 0.20 -10.98
C PHE A 152 -2.63 0.92 -10.79
N ALA A 153 -3.47 1.02 -11.83
CA ALA A 153 -4.82 1.58 -11.68
C ALA A 153 -5.61 0.82 -10.60
N ARG A 154 -5.70 -0.50 -10.73
CA ARG A 154 -6.38 -1.35 -9.74
C ARG A 154 -5.70 -1.31 -8.36
N LEU A 155 -4.38 -1.15 -8.31
CA LEU A 155 -3.65 -1.02 -7.05
C LEU A 155 -4.01 0.27 -6.33
N ILE A 156 -4.05 1.39 -7.06
CA ILE A 156 -4.43 2.69 -6.50
C ILE A 156 -5.85 2.64 -5.98
N ASP A 157 -6.79 2.06 -6.73
CA ASP A 157 -8.18 1.91 -6.27
C ASP A 157 -8.26 1.11 -4.96
N ARG A 158 -7.58 -0.05 -4.91
CA ARG A 158 -7.51 -0.85 -3.66
C ARG A 158 -6.91 -0.06 -2.51
N ILE A 159 -5.85 0.72 -2.74
CA ILE A 159 -5.23 1.54 -1.69
C ILE A 159 -6.20 2.62 -1.21
N LYS A 160 -6.93 3.29 -2.13
CA LYS A 160 -7.94 4.30 -1.79
C LYS A 160 -9.05 3.69 -0.92
N THR A 161 -9.56 2.51 -1.29
CA THR A 161 -10.51 1.75 -0.46
C THR A 161 -9.93 1.44 0.92
N VAL A 162 -8.70 0.93 1.00
CA VAL A 162 -8.04 0.65 2.29
C VAL A 162 -7.94 1.91 3.17
N CYS A 163 -7.69 3.08 2.58
CA CYS A 163 -7.64 4.34 3.33
C CYS A 163 -9.00 4.75 3.92
N GLU A 164 -10.14 4.23 3.43
CA GLU A 164 -11.46 4.56 3.96
C GLU A 164 -11.72 3.91 5.33
N VAL A 165 -10.99 2.84 5.66
CA VAL A 165 -11.16 2.10 6.93
C VAL A 165 -10.98 2.99 8.16
N VAL A 166 -10.16 4.05 8.06
CA VAL A 166 -9.89 4.97 9.17
C VAL A 166 -11.09 5.85 9.54
N ASN A 167 -12.11 5.90 8.68
CA ASN A 167 -13.34 6.64 8.93
C ASN A 167 -14.40 5.78 9.61
N LEU A 168 -14.15 4.48 9.79
CA LEU A 168 -15.08 3.58 10.46
C LEU A 168 -14.95 3.71 11.98
N THR A 169 -16.08 3.92 12.65
CA THR A 169 -16.17 4.15 14.10
C THR A 169 -16.88 3.04 14.85
N ASN A 170 -17.26 1.96 14.16
CA ASN A 170 -17.98 0.84 14.73
C ASN A 170 -17.22 -0.46 14.46
N LEU A 171 -17.05 -1.27 15.51
CA LEU A 171 -16.35 -2.56 15.47
C LEU A 171 -16.91 -3.50 14.39
N HIS A 172 -18.24 -3.62 14.28
CA HIS A 172 -18.89 -4.48 13.29
C HIS A 172 -18.59 -4.01 11.87
N CYS A 173 -18.73 -2.70 11.60
CA CYS A 173 -18.40 -2.14 10.28
C CYS A 173 -16.94 -2.38 9.89
N ILE A 174 -16.00 -2.32 10.85
CA ILE A 174 -14.59 -2.64 10.59
C ILE A 174 -14.43 -4.12 10.25
N LEU A 175 -15.05 -5.03 11.01
CA LEU A 175 -14.97 -6.47 10.75
C LEU A 175 -15.54 -6.82 9.38
N ASP A 176 -16.71 -6.28 9.03
CA ASP A 176 -17.37 -6.49 7.73
C ASP A 176 -16.48 -5.98 6.59
N PHE A 177 -15.93 -4.76 6.73
CA PHE A 177 -14.98 -4.20 5.77
C PHE A 177 -13.78 -5.14 5.53
N PHE A 178 -13.21 -5.69 6.61
CA PHE A 178 -12.09 -6.63 6.51
C PHE A 178 -12.45 -7.92 5.79
N CYS A 179 -13.64 -8.47 6.07
CA CYS A 179 -14.14 -9.68 5.42
C CYS A 179 -14.34 -9.44 3.92
N GLU A 180 -15.13 -8.42 3.57
CA GLU A 180 -15.43 -8.06 2.18
C GLU A 180 -14.18 -7.74 1.37
N PHE A 181 -13.25 -6.96 1.96
CA PHE A 181 -12.00 -6.64 1.28
C PHE A 181 -11.14 -7.88 1.06
N SER A 182 -11.10 -8.81 2.02
CA SER A 182 -10.33 -10.05 1.90
C SER A 182 -10.88 -10.99 0.83
N GLU A 183 -12.21 -11.04 0.68
CA GLU A 183 -12.89 -11.87 -0.32
C GLU A 183 -12.53 -11.49 -1.77
N GLN A 184 -12.23 -10.21 -2.01
CA GLN A 184 -11.77 -9.70 -3.30
C GLN A 184 -10.37 -10.20 -3.72
N SER A 185 -9.71 -11.02 -2.88
CA SER A 185 -8.36 -11.55 -3.10
C SER A 185 -7.31 -10.46 -3.43
N PRO A 186 -7.21 -9.39 -2.62
CA PRO A 186 -6.31 -8.26 -2.87
C PRO A 186 -4.83 -8.67 -2.85
N CYS A 187 -3.99 -7.84 -3.49
CA CYS A 187 -2.55 -8.07 -3.51
C CYS A 187 -1.94 -7.91 -2.10
N VAL A 188 -0.73 -8.46 -1.92
CA VAL A 188 -0.04 -8.47 -0.62
C VAL A 188 0.09 -7.08 -0.03
N LEU A 189 0.47 -6.09 -0.85
CA LEU A 189 0.65 -4.71 -0.39
C LEU A 189 -0.64 -4.14 0.22
N SER A 190 -1.76 -4.18 -0.51
CA SER A 190 -3.02 -3.64 -0.02
C SER A 190 -3.51 -4.36 1.25
N ARG A 191 -3.30 -5.68 1.34
CA ARG A 191 -3.60 -6.44 2.56
C ARG A 191 -2.75 -6.02 3.75
N SER A 192 -1.45 -5.85 3.53
CA SER A 192 -0.53 -5.42 4.60
C SER A 192 -0.85 -4.02 5.10
N LEU A 193 -1.21 -3.09 4.21
CA LEU A 193 -1.66 -1.75 4.60
C LEU A 193 -2.93 -1.82 5.44
N LEU A 194 -3.92 -2.59 5.00
CA LEU A 194 -5.17 -2.76 5.74
C LEU A 194 -4.92 -3.32 7.14
N GLN A 195 -4.07 -4.35 7.29
CA GLN A 195 -3.71 -4.91 8.60
C GLN A 195 -3.11 -3.87 9.55
N VAL A 196 -2.23 -2.99 9.04
CA VAL A 196 -1.61 -1.93 9.84
C VAL A 196 -2.68 -0.98 10.36
N PHE A 197 -3.52 -0.43 9.48
CA PHE A 197 -4.56 0.53 9.88
C PHE A 197 -5.61 -0.10 10.80
N GLY A 198 -6.07 -1.31 10.48
CA GLY A 198 -7.05 -2.00 11.31
C GLY A 198 -6.52 -2.33 12.69
N THR A 199 -5.26 -2.73 12.84
CA THR A 199 -4.69 -3.01 14.16
C THR A 199 -4.71 -1.75 15.04
N HIS A 200 -4.44 -0.57 14.47
CA HIS A 200 -4.50 0.69 15.21
C HIS A 200 -5.93 1.04 15.64
N LEU A 201 -6.90 0.96 14.72
CA LEU A 201 -8.31 1.26 15.01
C LEU A 201 -8.90 0.27 16.02
N MET A 202 -8.58 -1.01 15.88
CA MET A 202 -9.15 -2.09 16.69
C MET A 202 -8.84 -1.94 18.18
N GLN A 203 -7.71 -1.34 18.53
CA GLN A 203 -7.33 -1.12 19.93
C GLN A 203 -8.30 -0.24 20.69
N ASP A 204 -8.85 0.80 20.06
CA ASP A 204 -9.79 1.70 20.71
C ASP A 204 -11.22 1.21 20.53
N MET A 205 -11.56 0.71 19.34
CA MET A 205 -12.91 0.25 19.01
C MET A 205 -13.35 -0.96 19.84
N VAL A 206 -12.45 -1.88 20.18
CA VAL A 206 -12.79 -3.01 21.07
C VAL A 206 -13.12 -2.52 22.47
N LYS A 207 -12.39 -1.54 22.98
CA LYS A 207 -12.63 -1.00 24.33
C LYS A 207 -14.00 -0.33 24.38
N ASP A 208 -14.32 0.48 23.37
CA ASP A 208 -15.59 1.18 23.28
C ASP A 208 -16.76 0.20 23.09
N ALA A 209 -16.60 -0.79 22.21
CA ALA A 209 -17.61 -1.82 21.98
C ALA A 209 -17.88 -2.64 23.25
N LEU A 210 -16.84 -3.08 23.98
CA LEU A 210 -17.01 -3.84 25.22
C LEU A 210 -17.69 -3.02 26.30
N ARG A 211 -17.30 -1.75 26.47
CA ARG A 211 -17.94 -0.85 27.45
C ARG A 211 -19.40 -0.59 27.12
N SER A 212 -19.72 -0.39 25.85
CA SER A 212 -21.10 -0.18 25.39
C SER A 212 -21.94 -1.45 25.53
N PHE A 213 -21.43 -2.59 25.05
CA PHE A 213 -22.15 -3.85 25.02
C PHE A 213 -22.38 -4.46 26.40
N VAL A 214 -21.32 -4.52 27.23
CA VAL A 214 -21.41 -5.10 28.58
C VAL A 214 -22.07 -4.12 29.55
N SER A 215 -21.97 -2.80 29.28
CA SER A 215 -22.49 -1.73 30.15
C SER A 215 -22.20 -1.99 31.64
N PRO A 216 -20.93 -2.25 32.01
CA PRO A 216 -20.61 -2.77 33.33
C PRO A 216 -21.02 -1.77 34.43
N PRO A 217 -21.66 -2.21 35.52
CA PRO A 217 -22.19 -1.32 36.55
C PRO A 217 -21.17 -0.33 37.13
N VAL A 218 -19.90 -0.74 37.24
CA VAL A 218 -18.80 0.12 37.73
C VAL A 218 -18.55 1.37 36.88
N LEU A 219 -18.97 1.37 35.61
CA LEU A 219 -18.88 2.53 34.72
C LEU A 219 -20.14 3.41 34.76
N SER A 220 -21.20 2.98 35.45
CA SER A 220 -22.43 3.74 35.58
C SER A 220 -22.36 4.70 36.77
N PRO A 221 -22.54 6.02 36.58
CA PRO A 221 -22.55 6.99 37.68
C PRO A 221 -23.64 6.74 38.74
N LYS A 222 -24.65 5.93 38.40
CA LYS A 222 -25.75 5.56 39.30
C LYS A 222 -25.41 4.36 40.19
N CYS A 223 -24.29 3.68 39.96
CA CYS A 223 -23.89 2.51 40.72
C CYS A 223 -23.00 2.91 41.90
N CYS A 224 -23.16 2.23 43.05
CA CYS A 224 -22.30 2.43 44.22
C CYS A 224 -20.82 2.10 43.96
N LEU A 225 -20.53 1.28 42.94
CA LEU A 225 -19.18 0.92 42.54
C LEU A 225 -18.48 1.98 41.66
N TYR A 226 -19.18 3.03 41.24
CA TYR A 226 -18.63 4.04 40.33
C TYR A 226 -17.37 4.75 40.85
N ASN A 227 -17.20 4.86 42.18
CA ASN A 227 -16.01 5.46 42.78
C ASN A 227 -15.00 4.42 43.29
N ASN A 228 -15.23 3.13 43.04
CA ASN A 228 -14.33 2.07 43.47
C ASN A 228 -13.19 1.90 42.45
N HIS A 229 -11.99 2.35 42.81
CA HIS A 229 -10.79 2.28 41.96
C HIS A 229 -10.41 0.85 41.60
N GLN A 230 -10.42 -0.09 42.55
CA GLN A 230 -10.05 -1.48 42.29
C GLN A 230 -11.00 -2.15 41.28
N ALA A 231 -12.29 -1.87 41.38
CA ALA A 231 -13.28 -2.40 40.44
C ALA A 231 -13.09 -1.83 39.02
N LYS A 232 -12.70 -0.56 38.89
CA LYS A 232 -12.35 0.05 37.59
C LYS A 232 -11.10 -0.59 36.99
N ASP A 233 -10.05 -0.77 37.80
CA ASP A 233 -8.80 -1.39 37.36
C ASP A 233 -9.02 -2.82 36.85
N CYS A 234 -9.90 -3.60 37.49
CA CYS A 234 -10.27 -4.94 37.01
C CYS A 234 -10.92 -4.91 35.62
N ILE A 235 -11.86 -3.98 35.38
CA ILE A 235 -12.51 -3.86 34.07
C ILE A 235 -11.54 -3.35 33.01
N ASP A 236 -10.72 -2.34 33.31
CA ASP A 236 -9.76 -1.82 32.34
C ASP A 236 -8.68 -2.86 32.00
N SER A 237 -8.27 -3.66 32.99
CA SER A 237 -7.40 -4.82 32.75
C SER A 237 -8.07 -5.82 31.82
N PHE A 238 -9.29 -6.27 32.12
CA PHE A 238 -10.03 -7.21 31.26
C PHE A 238 -10.17 -6.69 29.82
N VAL A 239 -10.62 -5.44 29.67
CA VAL A 239 -10.78 -4.78 28.37
C VAL A 239 -9.45 -4.74 27.61
N THR A 240 -8.33 -4.48 28.29
CA THR A 240 -7.00 -4.48 27.68
C THR A 240 -6.58 -5.89 27.23
N HIS A 241 -6.90 -6.94 27.99
CA HIS A 241 -6.62 -8.32 27.61
C HIS A 241 -7.42 -8.74 26.36
N CYS A 242 -8.67 -8.27 26.21
CA CYS A 242 -9.50 -8.56 25.04
C CYS A 242 -8.95 -7.95 23.74
N VAL A 243 -8.24 -6.82 23.78
CA VAL A 243 -7.76 -6.13 22.57
C VAL A 243 -6.89 -7.03 21.69
N ARG A 244 -6.04 -7.86 22.30
CA ARG A 244 -5.04 -8.66 21.56
C ARG A 244 -5.70 -9.72 20.66
N PRO A 245 -6.59 -10.59 21.14
CA PRO A 245 -7.30 -11.55 20.28
C PRO A 245 -8.06 -10.88 19.13
N PHE A 246 -8.74 -9.74 19.36
CA PHE A 246 -9.41 -9.02 18.26
C PHE A 246 -8.42 -8.43 17.25
N CYS A 247 -7.27 -7.92 17.67
CA CYS A 247 -6.21 -7.50 16.75
C CYS A 247 -5.66 -8.68 15.95
N SER A 248 -5.45 -9.85 16.59
CA SER A 248 -5.07 -11.10 15.91
C SER A 248 -6.09 -11.47 14.83
N LEU A 249 -7.39 -11.37 15.13
CA LEU A 249 -8.47 -11.72 14.19
C LEU A 249 -8.43 -10.85 12.93
N ILE A 250 -8.27 -9.55 13.11
CA ILE A 250 -8.14 -8.59 12.01
C ILE A 250 -6.87 -8.86 11.18
N GLN A 251 -5.76 -9.15 11.84
CA GLN A 251 -4.52 -9.53 11.14
C GLN A 251 -4.70 -10.82 10.34
N ILE A 252 -5.48 -11.78 10.82
CA ILE A 252 -5.76 -13.01 10.07
C ILE A 252 -6.37 -12.70 8.71
N HIS A 253 -7.34 -11.78 8.64
CA HIS A 253 -8.02 -11.42 7.39
C HIS A 253 -7.11 -10.78 6.33
N GLY A 254 -5.93 -10.27 6.71
CA GLY A 254 -4.92 -9.82 5.74
C GLY A 254 -3.97 -10.91 5.22
N HIS A 255 -4.04 -12.14 5.74
CA HIS A 255 -3.34 -13.27 5.14
C HIS A 255 -4.02 -13.77 3.86
N ASN A 256 -3.36 -14.67 3.13
CA ASN A 256 -4.02 -15.39 2.03
C ASN A 256 -4.99 -16.44 2.61
N ARG A 257 -5.95 -16.92 1.79
CA ARG A 257 -7.01 -17.84 2.25
C ARG A 257 -6.50 -19.14 2.90
N ALA A 258 -5.41 -19.72 2.39
CA ALA A 258 -4.83 -20.92 2.98
C ALA A 258 -4.34 -20.63 4.41
N ARG A 259 -3.56 -19.55 4.56
CA ARG A 259 -3.00 -19.14 5.85
C ARG A 259 -4.05 -18.60 6.82
N GLN A 260 -5.14 -18.02 6.32
CA GLN A 260 -6.30 -17.64 7.14
C GLN A 260 -6.89 -18.86 7.83
N ARG A 261 -7.18 -19.92 7.07
CA ARG A 261 -7.76 -21.16 7.59
C ARG A 261 -6.92 -21.76 8.71
N ASP A 262 -5.60 -21.85 8.52
CA ASP A 262 -4.69 -22.38 9.53
C ASP A 262 -4.73 -21.55 10.82
N LYS A 263 -4.78 -20.22 10.69
CA LYS A 263 -4.71 -19.31 11.85
C LYS A 263 -6.02 -19.13 12.59
N LEU A 264 -7.16 -19.27 11.90
CA LEU A 264 -8.48 -19.23 12.53
C LEU A 264 -8.67 -20.39 13.52
N GLY A 265 -7.99 -21.53 13.35
CA GLY A 265 -7.99 -22.58 14.37
C GLY A 265 -7.35 -22.10 15.68
N HIS A 266 -6.15 -21.50 15.58
CA HIS A 266 -5.39 -21.05 16.75
C HIS A 266 -6.04 -19.87 17.49
N ILE A 267 -6.78 -19.00 16.79
CA ILE A 267 -7.39 -17.85 17.47
C ILE A 267 -8.55 -18.24 18.38
N LEU A 268 -9.20 -19.38 18.13
CA LEU A 268 -10.24 -19.89 19.02
C LEU A 268 -9.67 -20.25 20.39
N GLU A 269 -8.43 -20.74 20.45
CA GLU A 269 -7.71 -20.96 21.70
C GLU A 269 -7.43 -19.64 22.42
N GLU A 270 -7.00 -18.59 21.70
CA GLU A 270 -6.80 -17.25 22.28
C GLU A 270 -8.09 -16.67 22.88
N PHE A 271 -9.24 -16.87 22.23
CA PHE A 271 -10.54 -16.44 22.75
C PHE A 271 -10.98 -17.28 23.96
N ALA A 272 -10.72 -18.59 23.99
CA ALA A 272 -11.05 -19.44 25.12
C ALA A 272 -10.34 -18.99 26.40
N TYR A 273 -9.07 -18.55 26.30
CA TYR A 273 -8.30 -17.99 27.42
C TYR A 273 -8.85 -16.66 27.97
N LEU A 274 -9.77 -15.97 27.29
CA LEU A 274 -10.43 -14.79 27.85
C LEU A 274 -11.57 -15.14 28.82
N THR A 275 -12.03 -16.39 28.80
CA THR A 275 -13.20 -16.86 29.57
C THR A 275 -12.86 -17.81 30.72
N GLY A 276 -11.60 -18.25 30.81
CA GLY A 276 -11.07 -19.09 31.89
C GLY A 276 -10.19 -18.30 32.83
#